data_AF-A0A1V6Q894-F1
#
_entry.id   AF-A0A1V6Q894-F1
#
_cell.length_a   1.000
_cell.length_b   1.000
_cell.length_c   1.000
_cell.angle_alpha   90.00
_cell.angle_beta   90.00
_cell.angle_gamma   90.00
#
_symmetry.space_group_name_H-M   'P 1'
#
loop_
_entity.id
_entity.type
_entity.pdbx_description
1 polymer ?
#
loop_
_entity_poly.entity_id
_entity_poly.type
_entity_poly.pdbx_seq_one_letter_code
_entity_poly.pdbx_strand_id
1 'polypeptide(L)'
;MSSRLYTTSTPNLSEFKQICSQTTNQADYPLSSTITSNIPIYNLQSLESTGATKTKSNLAALQDEWYKCLHTGPGVYILKGMYPASKYAKTFQSTNSAFDKIIATEKANNSMTKGDHFAAGGTNDRIWNSFQKHATTDPTSFADYYSNPYLNAVSESWLGPNYRITAQLNAVHPGGAAQDSHRDYHLGFQEAESTARFPAAMQIASQFLTLQGAVAHSDMPVESGPTRFLPYSQTYGAGFMAWRLAEFRSYFLEEYVSAPLELGDGVFFNPALFHAAGENVMSPETGFRRVANLLQAASAWGYGAGE
;
A
#
# COMPACT_ATOMS: atom_id res chain seq x y z
N MET A 1 -23.33 22.02 19.31
CA MET A 1 -22.62 20.72 19.39
C MET A 1 -22.11 20.39 18.01
N SER A 2 -20.89 19.87 17.87
CA SER A 2 -20.40 19.38 16.58
C SER A 2 -21.26 18.19 16.13
N SER A 3 -21.56 18.09 14.84
CA SER A 3 -22.27 16.94 14.28
C SER A 3 -21.43 15.67 14.48
N ARG A 4 -22.09 14.55 14.80
CA ARG A 4 -21.42 13.24 14.83
C ARG A 4 -21.04 12.72 13.44
N LEU A 5 -21.59 13.31 12.37
CA LEU A 5 -21.41 12.90 10.98
C LEU A 5 -20.56 13.91 10.23
N TYR A 6 -19.71 13.41 9.33
CA TYR A 6 -19.13 14.21 8.27
C TYR A 6 -20.10 14.30 7.09
N THR A 7 -20.25 15.50 6.55
CA THR A 7 -21.04 15.82 5.36
C THR A 7 -20.11 16.23 4.22
N THR A 8 -20.65 16.41 3.01
CA THR A 8 -19.90 16.95 1.86
C THR A 8 -19.39 18.37 2.08
N SER A 9 -19.97 19.12 3.02
CA SER A 9 -19.52 20.47 3.42
C SER A 9 -18.55 20.48 4.61
N THR A 10 -18.23 19.32 5.19
CA THR A 10 -17.28 19.25 6.31
C THR A 10 -15.82 19.46 5.90
N PRO A 11 -15.33 18.91 4.76
CA PRO A 11 -13.96 19.13 4.33
C PRO A 11 -13.59 20.61 4.21
N ASN A 12 -12.42 20.95 4.71
CA ASN A 12 -11.81 22.27 4.69
C ASN A 12 -10.43 22.15 4.06
N LEU A 13 -10.29 22.71 2.85
CA LEU A 13 -9.05 22.60 2.08
C LEU A 13 -7.88 23.29 2.78
N SER A 14 -8.09 24.43 3.45
CA SER A 14 -6.98 25.17 4.09
C SER A 14 -6.37 24.38 5.25
N GLU A 15 -7.21 23.75 6.07
CA GLU A 15 -6.77 22.84 7.13
C GLU A 15 -6.04 21.63 6.55
N PHE A 16 -6.55 21.04 5.47
CA PHE A 16 -5.92 19.91 4.80
C PHE A 16 -4.54 20.26 4.25
N LYS A 17 -4.39 21.42 3.61
CA LYS A 17 -3.10 21.92 3.12
C LYS A 17 -2.10 22.11 4.26
N GLN A 18 -2.53 22.69 5.38
CA GLN A 18 -1.69 22.85 6.56
C GLN A 18 -1.19 21.49 7.08
N ILE A 19 -2.08 20.49 7.17
CA ILE A 19 -1.72 19.13 7.58
C ILE A 19 -0.70 18.50 6.62
N CYS A 20 -0.90 18.62 5.30
CA CYS A 20 -0.04 17.99 4.30
C CYS A 20 1.29 18.73 4.08
N SER A 21 1.40 20.00 4.49
CA SER A 21 2.63 20.80 4.40
C SER A 21 3.73 20.42 5.41
N GLN A 22 3.47 19.43 6.27
CA GLN A 22 4.44 18.95 7.25
C GLN A 22 5.67 18.33 6.57
N THR A 23 6.83 18.49 7.21
CA THR A 23 8.09 17.90 6.77
C THR A 23 8.53 16.82 7.75
N THR A 24 8.85 15.64 7.22
CA THR A 24 9.35 14.50 7.99
C THR A 24 10.84 14.68 8.25
N ASN A 25 11.24 14.74 9.53
CA ASN A 25 12.62 14.96 9.93
C ASN A 25 13.35 13.64 10.23
N GLN A 26 14.62 13.52 9.83
CA GLN A 26 15.42 12.31 10.06
C GLN A 26 15.59 11.99 11.55
N ALA A 27 15.66 13.01 12.40
CA ALA A 27 15.80 12.86 13.85
C ALA A 27 14.58 12.18 14.51
N ASP A 28 13.42 12.20 13.86
CA ASP A 28 12.19 11.56 14.34
C ASP A 28 12.13 10.06 14.04
N TYR A 29 12.99 9.57 13.15
CA TYR A 29 13.04 8.20 12.64
C TYR A 29 14.50 7.71 12.56
N PRO A 30 15.22 7.65 13.69
CA PRO A 30 16.64 7.31 13.71
C PRO A 30 16.98 5.92 13.19
N LEU A 31 16.03 4.97 13.15
CA LEU A 31 16.23 3.65 12.53
C LEU A 31 16.05 3.66 11.02
N SER A 32 15.44 4.71 10.45
CA SER A 32 15.42 4.88 9.00
C SER A 32 16.80 5.26 8.46
N SER A 33 17.13 4.76 7.28
CA SER A 33 18.41 5.05 6.61
C SER A 33 18.44 6.43 5.95
N THR A 34 17.29 6.88 5.45
CA THR A 34 17.11 8.19 4.83
C THR A 34 15.61 8.52 4.79
N ILE A 35 15.29 9.79 4.59
CA ILE A 35 13.96 10.24 4.19
C ILE A 35 14.06 10.80 2.78
N THR A 36 13.26 10.27 1.86
CA THR A 36 13.16 10.76 0.47
C THR A 36 11.74 11.20 0.22
N SER A 37 11.55 12.45 -0.19
CA SER A 37 10.22 13.02 -0.49
C SER A 37 9.21 12.80 0.66
N ASN A 38 9.59 13.10 1.91
CA ASN A 38 8.80 12.85 3.12
C ASN A 38 8.48 11.36 3.43
N ILE A 39 9.13 10.41 2.75
CA ILE A 39 8.95 8.98 3.01
C ILE A 39 10.21 8.44 3.74
N PRO A 40 10.08 7.98 5.00
CA PRO A 40 11.13 7.22 5.67
C PRO A 40 11.44 5.92 4.94
N ILE A 41 12.73 5.68 4.69
CA ILE A 41 13.24 4.50 4.02
C ILE A 41 14.12 3.73 4.99
N TYR A 42 13.74 2.49 5.29
CA TYR A 42 14.48 1.57 6.16
C TYR A 42 15.23 0.56 5.30
N ASN A 43 16.56 0.54 5.39
CA ASN A 43 17.38 -0.47 4.74
C ASN A 43 17.49 -1.70 5.65
N LEU A 44 16.83 -2.79 5.28
CA LEU A 44 16.75 -3.98 6.12
C LEU A 44 18.09 -4.71 6.24
N GLN A 45 18.91 -4.73 5.20
CA GLN A 45 20.25 -5.30 5.27
C GLN A 45 21.14 -4.55 6.30
N SER A 46 21.06 -3.22 6.31
CA SER A 46 21.75 -2.39 7.32
C SER A 46 21.21 -2.65 8.73
N LEU A 47 19.89 -2.72 8.89
CA LEU A 47 19.24 -3.01 10.18
C LEU A 47 19.59 -4.41 10.72
N GLU A 48 19.67 -5.42 9.86
CA GLU A 48 20.14 -6.76 10.23
C GLU A 48 21.61 -6.74 10.68
N SER A 49 22.45 -6.00 9.96
CA SER A 49 23.89 -5.89 10.23
C SER A 49 24.18 -5.20 11.57
N THR A 50 23.44 -4.13 11.90
CA THR A 50 23.53 -3.46 13.21
C THR A 50 22.86 -4.25 14.34
N GLY A 51 22.09 -5.28 14.00
CA GLY A 51 21.36 -6.10 14.96
C GLY A 51 20.03 -5.51 15.42
N ALA A 52 19.53 -4.47 14.76
CA ALA A 52 18.24 -3.85 15.04
C ALA A 52 17.04 -4.81 14.87
N THR A 53 17.24 -5.97 14.23
CA THR A 53 16.20 -6.99 14.03
C THR A 53 16.50 -8.31 14.75
N LYS A 54 17.61 -8.42 15.50
CA LYS A 54 18.09 -9.69 16.10
C LYS A 54 17.26 -10.15 17.30
N THR A 55 16.73 -9.23 18.10
CA THR A 55 15.98 -9.54 19.33
C THR A 55 14.57 -8.99 19.21
N LYS A 56 13.64 -9.56 19.98
CA LYS A 56 12.26 -9.03 20.06
C LYS A 56 12.24 -7.57 20.52
N SER A 57 13.13 -7.18 21.44
CA SER A 57 13.21 -5.80 21.92
C SER A 57 13.69 -4.83 20.84
N ASN A 58 14.68 -5.24 20.03
CA ASN A 58 15.18 -4.38 18.95
C ASN A 58 14.14 -4.26 17.83
N LEU A 59 13.48 -5.37 17.50
CA LEU A 59 12.38 -5.37 16.54
C LEU A 59 11.21 -4.50 17.02
N ALA A 60 10.89 -4.51 18.31
CA ALA A 60 9.84 -3.67 18.89
C ALA A 60 10.13 -2.17 18.70
N ALA A 61 11.37 -1.72 18.88
CA ALA A 61 11.74 -0.32 18.62
C ALA A 61 11.54 0.08 17.15
N LEU A 62 11.80 -0.85 16.21
CA LEU A 62 11.53 -0.64 14.79
C LEU A 62 10.03 -0.60 14.50
N GLN A 63 9.26 -1.48 15.14
CA GLN A 63 7.79 -1.48 15.04
C GLN A 63 7.18 -0.19 15.61
N ASP A 64 7.75 0.38 16.67
CA ASP A 64 7.32 1.69 17.22
C ASP A 64 7.52 2.82 16.21
N GLU A 65 8.65 2.85 15.49
CA GLU A 65 8.88 3.84 14.43
C GLU A 65 7.93 3.63 13.23
N TRP A 66 7.69 2.38 12.82
CA TRP A 66 6.71 2.07 11.77
C TRP A 66 5.28 2.44 12.17
N TYR A 67 4.90 2.17 13.41
CA TYR A 67 3.61 2.60 13.96
C TYR A 67 3.49 4.12 13.97
N LYS A 68 4.55 4.84 14.41
CA LYS A 68 4.62 6.31 14.34
C LYS A 68 4.47 6.80 12.90
N CYS A 69 5.14 6.17 11.93
CA CYS A 69 4.99 6.50 10.50
C CYS A 69 3.52 6.44 10.07
N LEU A 70 2.83 5.35 10.39
CA LEU A 70 1.45 5.10 9.97
C LEU A 70 0.40 5.95 10.72
N HIS A 71 0.60 6.18 12.03
CA HIS A 71 -0.38 6.85 12.88
C HIS A 71 -0.31 8.38 12.72
N THR A 72 0.76 8.98 13.23
CA THR A 72 0.89 10.44 13.40
C THR A 72 1.93 11.05 12.46
N GLY A 73 2.72 10.21 11.78
CA GLY A 73 3.76 10.60 10.84
C GLY A 73 3.27 10.75 9.40
N PRO A 74 4.16 10.52 8.41
CA PRO A 74 3.84 10.73 6.99
C PRO A 74 2.80 9.76 6.41
N GLY A 75 2.42 8.71 7.14
CA GLY A 75 1.43 7.72 6.75
C GLY A 75 1.94 6.63 5.81
N VAL A 76 3.23 6.66 5.44
CA VAL A 76 3.89 5.70 4.54
C VAL A 76 5.35 5.51 4.93
N TYR A 77 5.89 4.32 4.69
CA TYR A 77 7.32 4.05 4.74
C TYR A 77 7.72 2.95 3.74
N ILE A 78 9.01 2.89 3.43
CA ILE A 78 9.60 1.89 2.52
C ILE A 78 10.59 1.00 3.27
N LEU A 79 10.52 -0.29 3.01
CA LEU A 79 11.48 -1.31 3.43
C LEU A 79 12.34 -1.72 2.24
N LYS A 80 13.54 -1.16 2.16
CA LYS A 80 14.54 -1.52 1.14
C LYS A 80 15.10 -2.90 1.40
N GLY A 81 15.10 -3.74 0.38
CA GLY A 81 15.58 -5.11 0.46
C GLY A 81 14.74 -5.96 1.42
N MET A 82 13.41 -5.83 1.38
CA MET A 82 12.50 -6.71 2.14
C MET A 82 12.62 -8.16 1.68
N TYR A 83 12.83 -8.36 0.38
CA TYR A 83 13.14 -9.64 -0.22
C TYR A 83 14.48 -9.54 -0.96
N PRO A 84 15.62 -9.56 -0.25
CA PRO A 84 16.92 -9.37 -0.89
C PRO A 84 17.23 -10.53 -1.84
N ALA A 85 17.78 -10.22 -3.02
CA ALA A 85 18.08 -11.20 -4.06
C ALA A 85 18.99 -12.34 -3.55
N SER A 86 19.92 -12.05 -2.64
CA SER A 86 20.80 -13.04 -2.01
C SER A 86 20.07 -14.17 -1.30
N LYS A 87 18.83 -13.94 -0.86
CA LYS A 87 18.00 -14.93 -0.16
C LYS A 87 16.75 -15.35 -0.93
N TYR A 88 16.13 -14.43 -1.68
CA TYR A 88 14.81 -14.63 -2.26
C TYR A 88 14.77 -14.66 -3.79
N ALA A 89 15.92 -14.65 -4.50
CA ALA A 89 15.92 -14.67 -5.97
C ALA A 89 15.11 -15.83 -6.56
N LYS A 90 15.30 -17.05 -6.04
CA LYS A 90 14.54 -18.24 -6.50
C LYS A 90 13.04 -18.12 -6.17
N THR A 91 12.70 -17.67 -4.96
CA THR A 91 11.31 -17.44 -4.55
C THR A 91 10.62 -16.45 -5.49
N PHE A 92 11.28 -15.32 -5.82
CA PHE A 92 10.74 -14.32 -6.74
C PHE A 92 10.58 -14.85 -8.16
N GLN A 93 11.57 -15.57 -8.68
CA GLN A 93 11.47 -16.19 -10.00
C GLN A 93 10.27 -17.14 -10.09
N SER A 94 10.10 -18.00 -9.08
CA SER A 94 8.98 -18.94 -9.00
C SER A 94 7.63 -18.23 -8.84
N THR A 95 7.54 -17.24 -7.95
CA THR A 95 6.32 -16.45 -7.73
C THR A 95 5.93 -15.67 -9.00
N ASN A 96 6.87 -15.02 -9.67
CA ASN A 96 6.60 -14.33 -10.95
C ASN A 96 6.13 -15.31 -12.03
N SER A 97 6.77 -16.48 -12.12
CA SER A 97 6.34 -17.53 -13.05
C SER A 97 4.94 -18.05 -12.73
N ALA A 98 4.56 -18.15 -11.46
CA ALA A 98 3.21 -18.52 -11.04
C ALA A 98 2.19 -17.44 -11.44
N PHE A 99 2.51 -16.17 -11.20
CA PHE A 99 1.67 -15.05 -11.62
C PHE A 99 1.49 -14.99 -13.13
N ASP A 100 2.55 -15.20 -13.92
CA ASP A 100 2.46 -15.25 -15.38
C ASP A 100 1.57 -16.39 -15.87
N LYS A 101 1.66 -17.58 -15.25
CA LYS A 101 0.76 -18.71 -15.55
C LYS A 101 -0.69 -18.37 -15.22
N ILE A 102 -0.94 -17.72 -14.09
CA ILE A 102 -2.29 -17.30 -13.70
C ILE A 102 -2.84 -16.30 -14.73
N ILE A 103 -2.09 -15.24 -15.08
CA ILE A 103 -2.50 -14.25 -16.09
C ILE A 103 -2.80 -14.93 -17.42
N ALA A 104 -1.92 -15.81 -17.90
CA ALA A 104 -2.12 -16.53 -19.17
C ALA A 104 -3.38 -17.41 -19.15
N THR A 105 -3.62 -18.11 -18.03
CA THR A 105 -4.80 -18.96 -17.85
C THR A 105 -6.09 -18.15 -17.84
N GLU A 106 -6.13 -17.04 -17.09
CA GLU A 106 -7.31 -16.18 -16.97
C GLU A 106 -7.64 -15.51 -18.32
N LYS A 107 -6.62 -15.06 -19.07
CA LYS A 107 -6.78 -14.52 -20.43
C LYS A 107 -7.34 -15.57 -21.41
N ALA A 108 -6.85 -16.81 -21.34
CA ALA A 108 -7.31 -17.88 -22.23
C ALA A 108 -8.76 -18.30 -21.97
N ASN A 109 -9.23 -18.20 -20.72
CA ASN A 109 -10.56 -18.65 -20.32
C ASN A 109 -11.69 -17.66 -20.63
N ASN A 110 -11.42 -16.48 -21.22
CA ASN A 110 -12.41 -15.45 -21.62
C ASN A 110 -13.49 -15.15 -20.55
N SER A 111 -13.16 -15.38 -19.28
CA SER A 111 -14.06 -15.18 -18.14
C SER A 111 -14.06 -13.70 -17.75
N MET A 112 -14.69 -12.88 -18.58
CA MET A 112 -15.05 -11.49 -18.26
C MET A 112 -16.00 -11.37 -17.04
N THR A 113 -16.38 -12.47 -16.39
CA THR A 113 -17.54 -12.51 -15.50
C THR A 113 -17.27 -12.74 -14.02
N LYS A 114 -16.03 -12.94 -13.52
CA LYS A 114 -15.79 -12.97 -12.06
C LYS A 114 -14.40 -12.45 -11.66
N GLY A 115 -14.39 -11.27 -11.04
CA GLY A 115 -13.28 -10.78 -10.20
C GLY A 115 -12.15 -10.11 -10.94
N ASP A 116 -11.51 -10.80 -11.90
CA ASP A 116 -10.29 -10.29 -12.55
C ASP A 116 -10.58 -9.21 -13.60
N HIS A 117 -9.85 -8.09 -13.49
CA HIS A 117 -10.00 -6.95 -14.39
C HIS A 117 -8.78 -6.84 -15.30
N PHE A 118 -8.99 -7.13 -16.58
CA PHE A 118 -8.06 -6.83 -17.65
C PHE A 118 -8.60 -5.60 -18.38
N ALA A 119 -7.91 -4.47 -18.30
CA ALA A 119 -8.42 -3.21 -18.84
C ALA A 119 -8.69 -3.33 -20.35
N ALA A 120 -9.75 -2.68 -20.84
CA ALA A 120 -10.04 -2.59 -22.26
C ALA A 120 -8.87 -1.87 -22.96
N GLY A 121 -8.00 -2.62 -23.64
CA GLY A 121 -6.74 -2.13 -24.21
C GLY A 121 -5.48 -2.81 -23.68
N GLY A 122 -5.57 -3.72 -22.69
CA GLY A 122 -4.43 -4.51 -22.21
C GLY A 122 -3.39 -3.74 -21.40
N THR A 123 -3.71 -2.52 -20.96
CA THR A 123 -2.78 -1.64 -20.23
C THR A 123 -2.59 -2.02 -18.76
N ASN A 124 -3.41 -2.93 -18.23
CA ASN A 124 -3.27 -3.46 -16.87
C ASN A 124 -3.74 -4.92 -16.78
N ASP A 125 -2.89 -5.77 -16.23
CA ASP A 125 -3.21 -7.15 -15.83
C ASP A 125 -3.37 -7.22 -14.30
N ARG A 126 -4.60 -7.49 -13.84
CA ARG A 126 -4.90 -7.60 -12.41
C ARG A 126 -5.36 -9.00 -12.04
N ILE A 127 -4.66 -9.63 -11.10
CA ILE A 127 -5.07 -10.89 -10.48
C ILE A 127 -5.74 -10.57 -9.15
N TRP A 128 -7.05 -10.74 -9.05
CA TRP A 128 -7.75 -10.65 -7.77
C TRP A 128 -7.56 -11.94 -6.99
N ASN A 129 -7.49 -11.82 -5.67
CA ASN A 129 -7.19 -12.95 -4.78
C ASN A 129 -5.90 -13.68 -5.22
N SER A 130 -4.84 -12.91 -5.56
CA SER A 130 -3.55 -13.46 -5.93
C SER A 130 -2.98 -14.34 -4.82
N PHE A 131 -3.34 -14.08 -3.57
CA PHE A 131 -2.97 -14.90 -2.41
C PHE A 131 -3.38 -16.38 -2.57
N GLN A 132 -4.67 -16.67 -2.74
CA GLN A 132 -5.14 -18.05 -2.90
C GLN A 132 -4.69 -18.65 -4.23
N LYS A 133 -4.72 -17.86 -5.31
CA LYS A 133 -4.30 -18.32 -6.65
C LYS A 133 -2.82 -18.70 -6.67
N HIS A 134 -1.96 -17.94 -6.00
CA HIS A 134 -0.54 -18.26 -5.83
C HIS A 134 -0.35 -19.53 -5.02
N ALA A 135 -1.01 -19.67 -3.86
CA ALA A 135 -0.96 -20.87 -3.03
C ALA A 135 -1.34 -22.15 -3.81
N THR A 136 -2.30 -22.04 -4.71
CA THR A 136 -2.76 -23.18 -5.53
C THR A 136 -1.81 -23.46 -6.70
N THR A 137 -1.27 -22.43 -7.34
CA THR A 137 -0.44 -22.54 -8.54
C THR A 137 0.99 -22.98 -8.22
N ASP A 138 1.56 -22.50 -7.12
CA ASP A 138 2.90 -22.87 -6.66
C ASP A 138 2.98 -22.78 -5.13
N PRO A 139 2.56 -23.84 -4.42
CA PRO A 139 2.54 -23.86 -2.95
C PRO A 139 3.90 -23.61 -2.30
N THR A 140 4.99 -24.03 -2.94
CA THR A 140 6.34 -23.88 -2.40
C THR A 140 6.77 -22.42 -2.40
N SER A 141 6.69 -21.73 -3.55
CA SER A 141 7.04 -20.30 -3.58
C SER A 141 6.06 -19.44 -2.77
N PHE A 142 4.79 -19.85 -2.67
CA PHE A 142 3.82 -19.22 -1.78
C PHE A 142 4.27 -19.28 -0.31
N ALA A 143 4.61 -20.47 0.20
CA ALA A 143 5.05 -20.65 1.57
C ALA A 143 6.35 -19.85 1.85
N ASP A 144 7.32 -19.91 0.94
CA ASP A 144 8.58 -19.17 1.07
C ASP A 144 8.37 -17.64 1.02
N TYR A 145 7.45 -17.17 0.17
CA TYR A 145 7.17 -15.74 0.00
C TYR A 145 6.46 -15.15 1.21
N TYR A 146 5.37 -15.79 1.68
CA TYR A 146 4.56 -15.27 2.77
C TYR A 146 5.11 -15.60 4.16
N SER A 147 6.14 -16.44 4.27
CA SER A 147 6.89 -16.66 5.52
C SER A 147 7.99 -15.62 5.80
N ASN A 148 8.06 -14.54 5.00
CA ASN A 148 8.97 -13.44 5.27
C ASN A 148 8.67 -12.81 6.65
N PRO A 149 9.63 -12.81 7.60
CA PRO A 149 9.39 -12.32 8.96
C PRO A 149 9.00 -10.83 9.01
N TYR A 150 9.41 -10.04 8.02
CA TYR A 150 9.05 -8.63 7.96
C TYR A 150 7.57 -8.41 7.61
N LEU A 151 6.91 -9.34 6.89
CA LEU A 151 5.45 -9.27 6.71
C LEU A 151 4.72 -9.33 8.07
N ASN A 152 5.21 -10.21 8.95
CA ASN A 152 4.66 -10.35 10.29
C ASN A 152 4.94 -9.11 11.14
N ALA A 153 6.20 -8.67 11.18
CA ALA A 153 6.59 -7.52 12.00
C ALA A 153 5.86 -6.23 11.59
N VAL A 154 5.72 -5.99 10.29
CA VAL A 154 4.97 -4.86 9.74
C VAL A 154 3.50 -4.94 10.11
N SER A 155 2.87 -6.10 9.91
CA SER A 155 1.44 -6.27 10.22
C SER A 155 1.17 -6.11 11.71
N GLU A 156 2.00 -6.72 12.57
CA GLU A 156 1.88 -6.60 14.02
C GLU A 156 2.13 -5.18 14.54
N SER A 157 3.01 -4.42 13.88
CA SER A 157 3.28 -3.02 14.27
C SER A 157 2.03 -2.16 14.24
N TRP A 158 1.08 -2.46 13.33
CA TRP A 158 -0.15 -1.67 13.13
C TRP A 158 -1.41 -2.34 13.67
N LEU A 159 -1.59 -3.63 13.37
CA LEU A 159 -2.84 -4.37 13.59
C LEU A 159 -2.80 -5.23 14.85
N GLY A 160 -1.63 -5.42 15.44
CA GLY A 160 -1.39 -6.44 16.47
C GLY A 160 -1.39 -7.86 15.90
N PRO A 161 -1.44 -8.88 16.78
CA PRO A 161 -1.36 -10.28 16.39
C PRO A 161 -2.64 -10.76 15.68
N ASN A 162 -2.56 -11.96 15.10
CA ASN A 162 -3.70 -12.66 14.48
C ASN A 162 -4.32 -11.93 13.27
N TYR A 163 -3.55 -11.07 12.61
CA TYR A 163 -3.95 -10.43 11.35
C TYR A 163 -4.16 -11.49 10.25
N ARG A 164 -4.89 -11.11 9.21
CA ARG A 164 -5.05 -11.92 7.98
C ARG A 164 -4.61 -11.12 6.77
N ILE A 165 -3.89 -11.76 5.85
CA ILE A 165 -3.46 -11.14 4.60
C ILE A 165 -4.32 -11.64 3.45
N THR A 166 -4.70 -10.70 2.59
CA THR A 166 -5.12 -10.97 1.22
C THR A 166 -4.16 -10.25 0.28
N ALA A 167 -4.12 -10.66 -0.98
CA ALA A 167 -3.24 -10.04 -1.95
C ALA A 167 -3.91 -9.93 -3.33
N GLN A 168 -3.45 -8.96 -4.11
CA GLN A 168 -3.83 -8.76 -5.49
C GLN A 168 -2.61 -8.36 -6.31
N LEU A 169 -2.38 -9.03 -7.43
CA LEU A 169 -1.32 -8.60 -8.33
C LEU A 169 -1.82 -7.48 -9.23
N ASN A 170 -1.01 -6.45 -9.42
CA ASN A 170 -1.26 -5.39 -10.38
C ASN A 170 -0.03 -5.24 -11.28
N ALA A 171 -0.18 -5.49 -12.58
CA ALA A 171 0.86 -5.35 -13.58
C ALA A 171 0.45 -4.30 -14.63
N VAL A 172 1.06 -3.12 -14.53
CA VAL A 172 0.72 -1.95 -15.35
C VAL A 172 1.69 -1.84 -16.51
N HIS A 173 1.17 -1.95 -17.74
CA HIS A 173 1.92 -1.83 -18.98
C HIS A 173 2.13 -0.36 -19.36
N PRO A 174 3.05 -0.05 -20.28
CA PRO A 174 3.26 1.32 -20.74
C PRO A 174 1.98 1.90 -21.36
N GLY A 175 1.70 3.17 -21.10
CA GLY A 175 0.43 3.83 -21.43
C GLY A 175 -0.71 3.56 -20.43
N GLY A 176 -0.45 2.85 -19.33
CA GLY A 176 -1.41 2.71 -18.23
C GLY A 176 -1.62 4.05 -17.51
N ALA A 177 -2.85 4.56 -17.56
CA ALA A 177 -3.23 5.85 -16.99
C ALA A 177 -3.08 5.91 -15.45
N ALA A 178 -2.84 7.11 -14.93
CA ALA A 178 -2.89 7.35 -13.49
C ALA A 178 -4.31 7.13 -12.93
N GLN A 179 -4.38 6.75 -11.66
CA GLN A 179 -5.64 6.67 -10.93
C GLN A 179 -5.99 8.01 -10.28
N ASP A 180 -7.28 8.21 -9.99
CA ASP A 180 -7.73 9.25 -9.08
C ASP A 180 -7.21 8.95 -7.65
N SER A 181 -6.84 10.01 -6.93
CA SER A 181 -6.49 9.91 -5.51
C SER A 181 -7.67 9.35 -4.73
N HIS A 182 -7.42 8.40 -3.84
CA HIS A 182 -8.43 7.86 -2.95
C HIS A 182 -7.84 7.50 -1.59
N ARG A 183 -8.73 7.18 -0.67
CA ARG A 183 -8.42 6.39 0.52
C ARG A 183 -8.88 4.96 0.28
N ASP A 184 -8.23 4.00 0.89
CA ASP A 184 -8.56 2.60 0.75
C ASP A 184 -9.73 2.16 1.65
N TYR A 185 -9.97 0.86 1.76
CA TYR A 185 -11.02 0.26 2.59
C TYR A 185 -11.07 0.84 4.03
N HIS A 186 -12.25 0.94 4.66
CA HIS A 186 -13.52 0.32 4.27
C HIS A 186 -14.51 1.23 3.50
N LEU A 187 -14.24 2.54 3.50
CA LEU A 187 -15.15 3.55 2.96
C LEU A 187 -14.68 4.15 1.63
N GLY A 188 -13.44 3.84 1.22
CA GLY A 188 -12.78 4.35 0.03
C GLY A 188 -13.56 4.14 -1.28
N PHE A 189 -14.28 3.03 -1.39
CA PHE A 189 -14.99 2.66 -2.62
C PHE A 189 -16.51 2.80 -2.53
N GLN A 190 -17.05 3.35 -1.45
CA GLN A 190 -18.50 3.58 -1.32
C GLN A 190 -18.92 4.90 -1.99
N GLU A 191 -20.22 5.13 -2.16
CA GLU A 191 -20.75 6.43 -2.55
C GLU A 191 -20.69 7.43 -1.39
N ALA A 192 -20.58 8.73 -1.70
CA ALA A 192 -20.45 9.80 -0.71
C ALA A 192 -21.60 9.79 0.31
N GLU A 193 -22.83 9.54 -0.15
CA GLU A 193 -24.01 9.44 0.71
C GLU A 193 -23.93 8.27 1.69
N SER A 194 -23.39 7.12 1.26
CA SER A 194 -23.21 5.96 2.14
C SER A 194 -22.12 6.24 3.18
N THR A 195 -20.99 6.80 2.75
CA THR A 195 -19.89 7.22 3.63
C THR A 195 -20.38 8.20 4.71
N ALA A 196 -21.20 9.19 4.34
CA ALA A 196 -21.71 10.21 5.25
C ALA A 196 -22.62 9.67 6.37
N ARG A 197 -23.14 8.45 6.26
CA ARG A 197 -23.93 7.80 7.33
C ARG A 197 -23.08 7.28 8.48
N PHE A 198 -21.80 7.01 8.23
CA PHE A 198 -20.89 6.54 9.27
C PHE A 198 -20.47 7.71 10.17
N PRO A 199 -20.56 7.57 11.51
CA PRO A 199 -20.04 8.57 12.44
C PRO A 199 -18.57 8.90 12.15
N ALA A 200 -18.18 10.16 12.33
CA ALA A 200 -16.82 10.64 12.15
C ALA A 200 -15.79 9.74 12.85
N ALA A 201 -16.06 9.39 14.11
CA ALA A 201 -15.21 8.49 14.89
C ALA A 201 -15.07 7.09 14.26
N MET A 202 -16.12 6.57 13.60
CA MET A 202 -16.05 5.27 12.92
C MET A 202 -15.28 5.35 11.60
N GLN A 203 -15.40 6.48 10.87
CA GLN A 203 -14.57 6.72 9.69
C GLN A 203 -13.08 6.71 10.07
N ILE A 204 -12.72 7.40 11.15
CA ILE A 204 -11.35 7.40 11.70
C ILE A 204 -10.97 6.00 12.19
N ALA A 205 -11.81 5.34 12.99
CA ALA A 205 -11.53 4.01 13.53
C ALA A 205 -11.26 2.96 12.44
N SER A 206 -11.92 3.09 11.28
CA SER A 206 -11.76 2.14 10.17
C SER A 206 -10.33 2.06 9.63
N GLN A 207 -9.51 3.12 9.80
CA GLN A 207 -8.12 3.12 9.34
C GLN A 207 -7.23 2.18 10.16
N PHE A 208 -7.62 1.86 11.40
CA PHE A 208 -6.87 0.97 12.30
C PHE A 208 -7.23 -0.51 12.10
N LEU A 209 -8.19 -0.82 11.22
CA LEU A 209 -8.64 -2.20 10.97
C LEU A 209 -7.92 -2.85 9.79
N THR A 210 -7.19 -2.07 9.00
CA THR A 210 -6.43 -2.59 7.85
C THR A 210 -5.08 -1.91 7.71
N LEU A 211 -4.14 -2.61 7.09
CA LEU A 211 -2.87 -2.09 6.63
C LEU A 211 -2.76 -2.35 5.14
N GLN A 212 -2.32 -1.35 4.39
CA GLN A 212 -2.02 -1.50 2.98
C GLN A 212 -0.52 -1.59 2.78
N GLY A 213 -0.13 -2.41 1.82
CA GLY A 213 1.24 -2.49 1.37
C GLY A 213 1.36 -3.03 -0.04
N ALA A 214 2.56 -2.97 -0.57
CA ALA A 214 2.91 -3.59 -1.83
C ALA A 214 4.35 -4.07 -1.79
N VAL A 215 4.60 -5.21 -2.42
CA VAL A 215 5.95 -5.68 -2.71
C VAL A 215 6.21 -5.51 -4.19
N ALA A 216 7.35 -4.91 -4.53
CA ALA A 216 7.75 -4.67 -5.89
C ALA A 216 8.21 -5.99 -6.55
N HIS A 217 7.54 -6.38 -7.64
CA HIS A 217 7.85 -7.57 -8.47
C HIS A 217 8.52 -7.20 -9.80
N SER A 218 8.80 -5.92 -9.99
CA SER A 218 9.71 -5.32 -10.96
C SER A 218 10.40 -4.14 -10.28
N ASP A 219 11.48 -3.62 -10.87
CA ASP A 219 11.90 -2.26 -10.53
C ASP A 219 10.75 -1.28 -10.84
N MET A 220 10.74 -0.14 -10.16
CA MET A 220 9.74 0.90 -10.34
C MET A 220 10.41 2.27 -10.37
N PRO A 221 11.20 2.58 -11.41
CA PRO A 221 11.71 3.93 -11.60
C PRO A 221 10.53 4.88 -11.84
N VAL A 222 10.73 6.19 -11.67
CA VAL A 222 9.63 7.18 -11.64
C VAL A 222 8.77 7.14 -12.91
N GLU A 223 9.38 6.93 -14.07
CA GLU A 223 8.71 6.83 -15.37
C GLU A 223 7.80 5.60 -15.51
N SER A 224 7.97 4.56 -14.67
CA SER A 224 7.06 3.42 -14.62
C SER A 224 5.75 3.71 -13.87
N GLY A 225 5.67 4.86 -13.19
CA GLY A 225 4.51 5.29 -12.42
C GLY A 225 4.36 4.65 -11.03
N PRO A 226 5.39 4.59 -10.17
CA PRO A 226 5.23 4.13 -8.79
C PRO A 226 4.11 4.89 -8.08
N THR A 227 3.60 4.31 -6.98
CA THR A 227 2.49 4.89 -6.23
C THR A 227 2.79 6.33 -5.83
N ARG A 228 1.79 7.19 -6.01
CA ARG A 228 1.77 8.59 -5.58
C ARG A 228 1.12 8.65 -4.21
N PHE A 229 1.76 9.35 -3.28
CA PHE A 229 1.30 9.51 -1.91
C PHE A 229 1.18 10.98 -1.57
N LEU A 230 0.25 11.36 -0.68
CA LEU A 230 0.22 12.69 -0.09
C LEU A 230 0.49 12.56 1.41
N PRO A 231 1.74 12.73 1.87
CA PRO A 231 2.13 12.49 3.26
C PRO A 231 1.28 13.27 4.25
N TYR A 232 1.06 12.69 5.43
CA TYR A 232 0.23 13.23 6.52
C TYR A 232 -1.27 13.35 6.23
N SER A 233 -1.71 13.19 4.98
CA SER A 233 -3.14 13.31 4.62
C SER A 233 -4.06 12.33 5.35
N GLN A 234 -3.55 11.21 5.87
CA GLN A 234 -4.31 10.27 6.70
C GLN A 234 -4.74 10.85 8.04
N THR A 235 -4.00 11.84 8.55
CA THR A 235 -4.34 12.51 9.82
C THR A 235 -5.54 13.46 9.69
N TYR A 236 -5.97 13.76 8.45
CA TYR A 236 -7.16 14.55 8.21
C TYR A 236 -8.45 13.73 8.39
N GLY A 237 -9.21 14.02 9.45
CA GLY A 237 -10.37 13.20 9.83
C GLY A 237 -11.43 13.07 8.73
N ALA A 238 -11.82 14.18 8.09
CA ALA A 238 -12.89 14.21 7.09
C ALA A 238 -12.46 13.70 5.69
N GLY A 239 -11.29 13.09 5.55
CA GLY A 239 -10.74 12.82 4.22
C GLY A 239 -11.45 11.73 3.40
N PHE A 240 -12.26 10.84 4.01
CA PHE A 240 -13.15 9.95 3.24
C PHE A 240 -14.26 10.69 2.48
N MET A 241 -14.63 11.88 2.96
CA MET A 241 -15.48 12.82 2.21
C MET A 241 -14.65 13.66 1.25
N ALA A 242 -13.45 14.07 1.67
CA ALA A 242 -12.67 15.09 0.97
C ALA A 242 -12.05 14.65 -0.36
N TRP A 243 -11.55 13.41 -0.50
CA TRP A 243 -10.86 12.98 -1.74
C TRP A 243 -11.75 13.03 -2.99
N ARG A 244 -13.07 13.11 -2.80
CA ARG A 244 -14.07 13.18 -3.87
C ARG A 244 -14.25 14.60 -4.42
N LEU A 245 -13.82 15.61 -3.68
CA LEU A 245 -13.98 17.02 -4.03
C LEU A 245 -12.88 17.47 -4.99
N ALA A 246 -13.25 18.28 -5.98
CA ALA A 246 -12.35 18.68 -7.06
C ALA A 246 -11.13 19.45 -6.54
N GLU A 247 -11.30 20.32 -5.55
CA GLU A 247 -10.22 21.11 -4.98
C GLU A 247 -9.19 20.25 -4.20
N PHE A 248 -9.61 19.14 -3.62
CA PHE A 248 -8.70 18.19 -2.95
C PHE A 248 -7.96 17.32 -3.94
N ARG A 249 -8.62 16.87 -5.02
CA ARG A 249 -7.98 16.14 -6.13
C ARG A 249 -6.93 17.00 -6.83
N SER A 250 -7.24 18.28 -7.05
CA SER A 250 -6.30 19.24 -7.65
C SER A 250 -5.07 19.40 -6.76
N TYR A 251 -5.29 19.61 -5.45
CA TYR A 251 -4.18 19.72 -4.50
C TYR A 251 -3.35 18.43 -4.41
N PHE A 252 -3.96 17.24 -4.47
CA PHE A 252 -3.21 15.99 -4.55
C PHE A 252 -2.31 15.93 -5.78
N LEU A 253 -2.82 16.32 -6.96
CA LEU A 253 -2.03 16.33 -8.19
C LEU A 253 -0.87 17.35 -8.16
N GLU A 254 -1.03 18.44 -7.40
CA GLU A 254 0.01 19.46 -7.19
C GLU A 254 1.10 18.99 -6.23
N GLU A 255 0.75 18.28 -5.15
CA GLU A 255 1.66 18.07 -4.01
C GLU A 255 2.01 16.60 -3.71
N TYR A 256 1.54 15.64 -4.51
CA TYR A 256 1.90 14.25 -4.27
C TYR A 256 3.43 14.06 -4.36
N VAL A 257 3.91 13.11 -3.57
CA VAL A 257 5.26 12.58 -3.66
C VAL A 257 5.23 11.17 -4.21
N SER A 258 6.35 10.73 -4.77
CA SER A 258 6.58 9.33 -5.11
C SER A 258 8.06 9.00 -4.89
N ALA A 259 8.35 7.73 -4.67
CA ALA A 259 9.70 7.23 -4.49
C ALA A 259 9.90 5.97 -5.34
N PRO A 260 11.06 5.82 -6.00
CA PRO A 260 11.36 4.64 -6.76
C PRO A 260 11.51 3.42 -5.85
N LEU A 261 11.04 2.28 -6.33
CA LEU A 261 11.23 0.97 -5.69
C LEU A 261 12.10 0.08 -6.57
N GLU A 262 12.88 -0.78 -5.95
CA GLU A 262 13.62 -1.86 -6.61
C GLU A 262 12.87 -3.18 -6.42
N LEU A 263 13.15 -4.15 -7.27
CA LEU A 263 12.62 -5.50 -7.12
C LEU A 263 12.85 -6.05 -5.70
N GLY A 264 11.77 -6.46 -5.03
CA GLY A 264 11.80 -7.02 -3.68
C GLY A 264 11.70 -5.98 -2.56
N ASP A 265 11.62 -4.69 -2.87
CA ASP A 265 11.28 -3.67 -1.88
C ASP A 265 9.82 -3.78 -1.43
N GLY A 266 9.57 -3.44 -0.16
CA GLY A 266 8.22 -3.28 0.38
C GLY A 266 7.88 -1.82 0.58
N VAL A 267 6.64 -1.42 0.31
CA VAL A 267 6.07 -0.13 0.74
C VAL A 267 4.81 -0.41 1.54
N PHE A 268 4.66 0.27 2.68
CA PHE A 268 3.51 0.10 3.57
C PHE A 268 2.97 1.46 3.96
N PHE A 269 1.64 1.58 3.98
CA PHE A 269 0.98 2.85 4.23
C PHE A 269 -0.37 2.68 4.92
N ASN A 270 -0.77 3.74 5.59
CA ASN A 270 -2.05 3.82 6.28
C ASN A 270 -3.18 3.82 5.23
N PRO A 271 -4.24 3.00 5.37
CA PRO A 271 -5.34 2.96 4.40
C PRO A 271 -6.07 4.32 4.22
N ALA A 272 -5.98 5.23 5.19
CA ALA A 272 -6.53 6.58 5.08
C ALA A 272 -5.57 7.59 4.40
N LEU A 273 -4.37 7.19 4.01
CA LEU A 273 -3.47 8.05 3.24
C LEU A 273 -4.04 8.27 1.84
N PHE A 274 -4.10 9.52 1.39
CA PHE A 274 -4.42 9.81 0.00
C PHE A 274 -3.31 9.27 -0.88
N HIS A 275 -3.68 8.39 -1.81
CA HIS A 275 -2.75 7.78 -2.73
C HIS A 275 -3.41 7.45 -4.06
N ALA A 276 -2.59 7.23 -5.08
CA ALA A 276 -3.01 6.83 -6.40
C ALA A 276 -1.89 6.06 -7.12
N ALA A 277 -2.24 5.11 -7.97
CA ALA A 277 -1.26 4.57 -8.91
C ALA A 277 -0.82 5.66 -9.91
N GLY A 278 0.50 5.78 -10.13
CA GLY A 278 1.06 6.65 -11.14
C GLY A 278 0.90 6.09 -12.56
N GLU A 279 0.92 7.00 -13.53
CA GLU A 279 0.93 6.68 -14.95
C GLU A 279 2.25 6.02 -15.36
N ASN A 280 2.18 4.95 -16.14
CA ASN A 280 3.37 4.34 -16.74
C ASN A 280 3.66 5.01 -18.09
N VAL A 281 4.60 5.97 -18.10
CA VAL A 281 4.97 6.78 -19.26
C VAL A 281 6.18 6.22 -20.03
N MET A 282 6.61 5.00 -19.72
CA MET A 282 7.66 4.32 -20.49
C MET A 282 7.24 4.12 -21.96
N SER A 283 8.21 3.93 -22.84
CA SER A 283 7.91 3.59 -24.23
C SER A 283 7.25 2.21 -24.31
N PRO A 284 6.13 2.04 -25.04
CA PRO A 284 5.52 0.73 -25.30
C PRO A 284 6.50 -0.30 -25.89
N GLU A 285 7.51 0.15 -26.63
CA GLU A 285 8.54 -0.70 -27.25
C GLU A 285 9.42 -1.43 -26.24
N THR A 286 9.49 -0.93 -25.01
CA THR A 286 10.25 -1.58 -23.93
C THR A 286 9.63 -2.90 -23.49
N GLY A 287 8.31 -3.07 -23.72
CA GLY A 287 7.55 -4.18 -23.14
C GLY A 287 7.56 -4.21 -21.61
N PHE A 288 8.00 -3.12 -20.96
CA PHE A 288 8.19 -3.09 -19.51
C PHE A 288 6.83 -2.98 -18.79
N ARG A 289 6.57 -3.92 -17.88
CA ARG A 289 5.41 -3.87 -16.99
C ARG A 289 5.86 -3.57 -15.57
N ARG A 290 5.26 -2.55 -14.95
CA ARG A 290 5.41 -2.29 -13.52
C ARG A 290 4.57 -3.30 -12.76
N VAL A 291 5.19 -4.23 -12.03
CA VAL A 291 4.47 -5.30 -11.32
C VAL A 291 4.59 -5.11 -9.82
N ALA A 292 3.45 -5.06 -9.14
CA ALA A 292 3.36 -5.02 -7.68
C ALA A 292 2.42 -6.12 -7.18
N ASN A 293 2.83 -6.85 -6.15
CA ASN A 293 1.91 -7.68 -5.38
C ASN A 293 1.37 -6.84 -4.22
N LEU A 294 0.14 -6.36 -4.37
CA LEU A 294 -0.55 -5.52 -3.39
C LEU A 294 -1.00 -6.41 -2.23
N LEU A 295 -0.64 -6.02 -1.01
CA LEU A 295 -0.94 -6.72 0.22
C LEU A 295 -1.94 -5.90 1.02
N GLN A 296 -3.02 -6.54 1.43
CA GLN A 296 -3.99 -5.97 2.35
C GLN A 296 -4.07 -6.86 3.57
N ALA A 297 -3.59 -6.36 4.71
CA ALA A 297 -3.73 -7.02 5.99
C ALA A 297 -4.93 -6.46 6.74
N ALA A 298 -5.71 -7.33 7.39
CA ALA A 298 -6.87 -6.97 8.20
C ALA A 298 -6.66 -7.41 9.65
N SER A 299 -7.12 -6.58 10.60
CA SER A 299 -7.09 -6.90 12.02
C SER A 299 -7.92 -8.15 12.33
N ALA A 300 -7.57 -8.84 13.41
CA ALA A 300 -8.40 -9.92 13.95
C ALA A 300 -9.80 -9.44 14.40
N TRP A 301 -9.90 -8.17 14.77
CA TRP A 301 -11.14 -7.52 15.15
C TRP A 301 -12.03 -7.29 13.92
N GLY A 302 -13.29 -7.71 13.98
CA GLY A 302 -14.26 -7.55 12.88
C GLY A 302 -15.10 -8.80 12.60
N TYR A 303 -14.63 -9.98 13.02
CA TYR A 303 -15.52 -11.12 13.28
C TYR A 303 -16.13 -10.91 14.66
N GLY A 304 -17.46 -10.95 14.77
CA GLY A 304 -18.12 -10.86 16.07
C GLY A 304 -17.48 -11.85 17.04
N ALA A 305 -17.24 -11.41 18.27
CA ALA A 305 -16.86 -12.30 19.36
C ALA A 305 -18.04 -13.22 19.66
N GLY A 306 -18.20 -14.26 18.84
CA GLY A 306 -18.93 -15.45 19.23
C GLY A 306 -17.93 -16.33 19.97
N GLU A 307 -18.14 -16.46 21.27
CA GLU A 307 -17.74 -17.69 21.97
C GLU A 307 -18.46 -18.90 21.34
#